data_AF-A0A6J4UAE0-F1
#
_entry.id   AF-A0A6J4UAE0-F1
#
_cell.length_a   1.000
_cell.length_b   1.000
_cell.length_c   1.000
_cell.angle_alpha   90.00
_cell.angle_beta   90.00
_cell.angle_gamma   90.00
#
_symmetry.space_group_name_H-M   'P 1'
#
loop_
_entity.id
_entity.type
_entity.pdbx_description
1 polymer ?
#
loop_
_entity_poly.entity_id
_entity_poly.type
_entity_poly.pdbx_seq_one_letter_code
_entity_poly.pdbx_strand_id
1 'polypeptide(L)'
;MSLASPGSAQRAIADHLWSVAAWRRAKAEEYDRDARNLRTAAGLDDLAAHVLALPDDDPRLRELARVGALHDDAFVPGQQTSYEIGRFRFHRPETGLDAFLDRLVELAIADRGEQGRFGGLMPEGDDPWG
;
A
#
# COMPACT_ATOMS: atom_id res chain seq x y z
N MET A 1 4.69 18.27 -11.62
CA MET A 1 4.53 17.26 -10.55
C MET A 1 5.71 17.38 -9.62
N SER A 2 5.48 17.88 -8.40
CA SER A 2 6.50 17.83 -7.35
C SER A 2 6.50 16.42 -6.81
N LEU A 3 7.66 15.76 -6.80
CA LEU A 3 7.82 14.53 -6.02
C LEU A 3 7.64 14.90 -4.54
N ALA A 4 6.93 14.06 -3.80
CA ALA A 4 6.83 14.14 -2.35
C ALA A 4 8.27 14.22 -1.79
N SER A 5 8.54 15.15 -0.86
CA SER A 5 9.87 15.22 -0.24
C SER A 5 10.17 13.89 0.45
N PRO A 6 11.43 13.46 0.58
CA PRO A 6 11.75 12.11 1.02
C PRO A 6 10.99 11.71 2.29
N GLY A 7 11.11 12.49 3.38
CA GLY A 7 10.35 12.30 4.63
C GLY A 7 8.81 12.34 4.53
N SER A 8 8.23 12.89 3.45
CA SER A 8 6.78 12.84 3.22
C SER A 8 6.34 11.50 2.60
N ALA A 9 7.22 10.77 1.90
CA ALA A 9 6.93 9.44 1.39
C ALA A 9 6.78 8.39 2.50
N GLN A 10 7.74 8.30 3.43
CA GLN A 10 7.62 7.38 4.58
C GLN A 10 6.36 7.70 5.38
N ARG A 11 6.12 9.00 5.61
CA ARG A 11 4.97 9.48 6.38
C ARG A 11 3.65 9.10 5.73
N ALA A 12 3.50 9.33 4.43
CA ALA A 12 2.29 9.01 3.68
C ALA A 12 1.96 7.50 3.73
N ILE A 13 2.98 6.65 3.59
CA ILE A 13 2.83 5.19 3.70
C ILE A 13 2.46 4.80 5.14
N ALA A 14 3.17 5.34 6.14
CA ALA A 14 2.90 5.04 7.54
C ALA A 14 1.49 5.44 7.98
N ASP A 15 1.01 6.62 7.58
CA ASP A 15 -0.36 7.09 7.86
C ASP A 15 -1.41 6.16 7.23
N HIS A 16 -1.18 5.68 6.00
CA HIS A 16 -2.04 4.68 5.38
C HIS A 16 -2.05 3.37 6.17
N LEU A 17 -0.89 2.85 6.54
CA LEU A 17 -0.76 1.60 7.31
C LEU A 17 -1.46 1.70 8.67
N TRP A 18 -1.30 2.82 9.38
CA TRP A 18 -1.99 3.08 10.64
C TRP A 18 -3.51 3.17 10.48
N SER A 19 -3.99 3.76 9.39
CA SER A 19 -5.43 3.79 9.07
C SER A 19 -5.99 2.38 8.89
N VAL A 20 -5.30 1.51 8.15
CA VAL A 20 -5.71 0.10 7.99
C VAL A 20 -5.60 -0.67 9.31
N ALA A 21 -4.58 -0.40 10.13
CA ALA A 21 -4.43 -1.00 11.45
C ALA A 21 -5.60 -0.61 12.37
N ALA A 22 -6.01 0.66 12.37
CA ALA A 22 -7.18 1.12 13.12
C ALA A 22 -8.46 0.42 12.67
N TRP A 23 -8.68 0.30 11.35
CA TRP A 23 -9.80 -0.47 10.80
C TRP A 23 -9.78 -1.93 11.24
N ARG A 24 -8.60 -2.59 11.26
CA ARG A 24 -8.46 -3.96 11.75
C ARG A 24 -8.79 -4.10 13.24
N ARG A 25 -8.40 -3.14 14.09
CA ARG A 25 -8.80 -3.15 15.51
C ARG A 25 -10.32 -3.06 15.66
N ALA A 26 -10.98 -2.16 14.92
CA ALA A 26 -12.44 -2.07 14.91
C ALA A 26 -13.11 -3.38 14.45
N LYS A 27 -12.56 -4.06 13.43
CA LYS A 27 -13.04 -5.37 12.99
C LYS A 27 -12.84 -6.48 14.03
N ALA A 28 -11.79 -6.41 14.85
CA ALA A 28 -11.64 -7.35 15.95
C ALA A 28 -12.77 -7.20 16.98
N GLU A 29 -13.16 -5.97 17.30
CA GLU A 29 -14.28 -5.71 18.22
C GLU A 29 -15.63 -6.20 17.65
N GLU A 30 -15.84 -6.05 16.35
CA GLU A 30 -17.06 -6.49 15.65
C GLU A 30 -17.19 -8.03 15.55
N TYR A 31 -16.08 -8.75 15.39
CA TYR A 31 -16.06 -10.21 15.14
C TYR A 31 -15.45 -11.01 16.31
N ASP A 32 -16.06 -10.92 17.50
CA ASP A 32 -15.68 -11.71 18.70
C ASP A 32 -14.17 -11.75 18.98
N ARG A 33 -13.50 -10.60 18.83
CA ARG A 33 -12.06 -10.44 19.08
C ARG A 33 -11.19 -11.41 18.29
N ASP A 34 -11.52 -11.66 17.02
CA ASP A 34 -10.70 -12.46 16.12
C ASP A 34 -9.23 -12.01 16.19
N ALA A 35 -8.39 -12.86 16.80
CA ALA A 35 -6.99 -12.57 17.07
C ALA A 35 -6.17 -12.30 15.79
N ARG A 36 -6.67 -12.73 14.62
CA ARG A 36 -6.05 -12.41 13.33
C ARG A 36 -6.15 -10.93 12.99
N ASN A 37 -7.28 -10.28 13.32
CA ASN A 37 -7.43 -8.85 13.11
C ASN A 37 -6.46 -8.05 13.98
N LEU A 38 -6.35 -8.39 15.27
CA LEU A 38 -5.42 -7.73 16.19
C LEU A 38 -3.95 -7.95 15.77
N ARG A 39 -3.62 -9.15 15.31
CA ARG A 39 -2.28 -9.46 14.79
C ARG A 39 -1.96 -8.69 13.52
N THR A 40 -2.90 -8.57 12.58
CA THR A 40 -2.71 -7.73 11.40
C THR A 40 -2.50 -6.27 11.80
N ALA A 41 -3.30 -5.75 12.74
CA ALA A 41 -3.14 -4.37 13.21
C ALA A 41 -1.74 -4.14 13.81
N ALA A 42 -1.29 -5.00 14.72
CA ALA A 42 0.04 -4.90 15.32
C ALA A 42 1.15 -5.01 14.26
N GLY A 43 1.02 -5.91 13.29
CA GLY A 43 1.98 -6.02 12.19
C GLY A 43 2.03 -4.76 11.33
N LEU A 44 0.89 -4.11 11.08
CA LEU A 44 0.84 -2.86 10.32
C LEU A 44 1.45 -1.70 11.11
N ASP A 45 1.34 -1.67 12.44
CA ASP A 45 2.06 -0.70 13.27
C ASP A 45 3.58 -0.92 13.16
N ASP A 46 4.04 -2.17 13.27
CA ASP A 46 5.46 -2.52 13.11
C ASP A 46 5.98 -2.11 11.73
N LEU A 47 5.19 -2.36 10.68
CA LEU A 47 5.56 -2.00 9.31
C LEU A 47 5.62 -0.49 9.11
N ALA A 48 4.69 0.27 9.70
CA ALA A 48 4.72 1.73 9.65
C ALA A 48 5.97 2.28 10.35
N ALA A 49 6.30 1.75 11.53
CA ALA A 49 7.53 2.12 12.24
C ALA A 49 8.79 1.76 11.44
N HIS A 50 8.80 0.58 10.80
CA HIS A 50 9.89 0.15 9.91
C HIS A 50 10.07 1.11 8.75
N VAL A 51 8.98 1.44 8.04
CA VAL A 51 9.01 2.38 6.91
C VAL A 51 9.52 3.76 7.33
N LEU A 52 9.10 4.29 8.49
CA LEU A 52 9.59 5.56 9.02
C LEU A 52 11.08 5.56 9.37
N ALA A 53 11.65 4.40 9.67
CA ALA A 53 13.06 4.25 9.98
C ALA A 53 13.94 4.05 8.73
N LEU A 54 13.34 3.88 7.54
CA LEU A 54 14.09 3.68 6.31
C LEU A 54 14.78 4.97 5.86
N PRO A 55 15.98 4.86 5.25
CA PRO A 55 16.63 5.98 4.59
C PRO A 55 15.73 6.62 3.53
N ASP A 56 15.86 7.93 3.39
CA ASP A 56 15.20 8.75 2.37
C ASP A 56 15.47 8.29 0.93
N ASP A 57 16.58 7.58 0.72
CA ASP A 57 17.00 7.03 -0.55
C ASP A 57 16.70 5.54 -0.75
N ASP A 58 15.94 4.93 0.17
CA ASP A 58 15.56 3.52 0.08
C ASP A 58 14.92 3.23 -1.30
N PRO A 59 15.46 2.26 -2.05
CA PRO A 59 15.05 2.01 -3.43
C PRO A 59 13.58 1.62 -3.54
N ARG A 60 12.99 1.00 -2.50
CA ARG A 60 11.60 0.56 -2.48
C ARG A 60 10.66 1.77 -2.40
N LEU A 61 10.99 2.77 -1.58
CA LEU A 61 10.22 4.02 -1.48
C LEU A 61 10.26 4.82 -2.78
N ARG A 62 11.45 4.90 -3.40
CA ARG A 62 11.63 5.52 -4.72
C ARG A 62 10.80 4.83 -5.80
N GLU A 63 10.74 3.50 -5.75
CA GLU A 63 9.97 2.73 -6.72
C GLU A 63 8.46 2.92 -6.54
N LEU A 64 7.96 2.92 -5.30
CA LEU A 64 6.56 3.25 -4.98
C LEU A 64 6.19 4.66 -5.49
N ALA A 65 7.08 5.64 -5.33
CA ALA A 65 6.89 6.97 -5.89
C ALA A 65 6.86 6.94 -7.43
N ARG A 66 7.79 6.20 -8.06
CA ARG A 66 7.93 6.09 -9.52
C ARG A 66 6.69 5.48 -10.17
N VAL A 67 6.09 4.46 -9.56
CA VAL A 67 4.88 3.80 -10.10
C VAL A 67 3.60 4.58 -9.82
N GLY A 68 3.68 5.72 -9.12
CA GLY A 68 2.54 6.58 -8.82
C GLY A 68 1.71 6.10 -7.64
N ALA A 69 2.26 5.31 -6.73
CA ALA A 69 1.55 4.96 -5.50
C ALA A 69 1.58 6.10 -4.47
N LEU A 70 2.36 7.16 -4.71
CA LEU A 70 2.42 8.38 -3.89
C LEU A 70 1.88 9.57 -4.68
N HIS A 71 0.84 10.21 -4.14
CA HIS A 71 0.15 11.35 -4.75
C HIS A 71 -0.15 12.41 -3.69
N ASP A 72 0.31 13.65 -3.87
CA ASP A 72 -0.02 14.81 -3.03
C ASP A 72 0.01 14.50 -1.52
N ASP A 73 1.14 13.97 -1.06
CA ASP A 73 1.41 13.55 0.34
C ASP A 73 0.55 12.38 0.87
N ALA A 74 -0.15 11.65 -0.01
CA ALA A 74 -0.88 10.44 0.32
C ALA A 74 -0.31 9.21 -0.38
N PHE A 75 -0.37 8.07 0.30
CA PHE A 75 -0.14 6.77 -0.31
C PHE A 75 -1.47 6.21 -0.83
N VAL A 76 -1.57 6.03 -2.14
CA VAL A 76 -2.75 5.56 -2.87
C VAL A 76 -2.41 4.24 -3.56
N PRO A 77 -2.43 3.11 -2.82
CA PRO A 77 -2.12 1.82 -3.39
C PRO A 77 -3.18 1.39 -4.40
N GLY A 78 -2.75 0.63 -5.42
CA GLY A 78 -3.67 -0.04 -6.33
C GLY A 78 -4.44 -1.18 -5.67
N GLN A 79 -5.27 -1.88 -6.44
CA GLN A 79 -6.20 -2.88 -5.90
C GLN A 79 -5.46 -4.05 -5.26
N GLN A 80 -4.46 -4.61 -5.93
CA GLN A 80 -3.73 -5.78 -5.42
C GLN A 80 -2.91 -5.39 -4.19
N THR A 81 -2.25 -4.23 -4.25
CA THR A 81 -1.48 -3.69 -3.12
C THR A 81 -2.38 -3.45 -1.90
N SER A 82 -3.54 -2.82 -2.09
CA SER A 82 -4.53 -2.58 -1.02
C SER A 82 -5.03 -3.88 -0.39
N TYR A 83 -5.33 -4.88 -1.23
CA TYR A 83 -5.80 -6.18 -0.78
C TYR A 83 -4.74 -6.90 0.08
N GLU A 84 -3.48 -6.85 -0.35
CA GLU A 84 -2.38 -7.52 0.35
C GLU A 84 -2.06 -6.82 1.69
N ILE A 85 -2.00 -5.48 1.72
CA ILE A 85 -1.86 -4.69 2.97
C ILE A 85 -2.93 -5.09 3.97
N GLY A 86 -4.19 -5.16 3.52
CA GLY A 86 -5.30 -5.54 4.36
C GLY A 86 -5.09 -6.89 5.05
N ARG A 87 -4.34 -7.82 4.45
CA ARG A 87 -4.17 -9.21 4.94
C ARG A 87 -2.81 -9.49 5.55
N PHE A 88 -1.98 -8.47 5.76
CA PHE A 88 -0.67 -8.64 6.35
C PHE A 88 -0.74 -9.45 7.66
N ARG A 89 0.03 -10.54 7.74
CA ARG A 89 0.05 -11.49 8.88
C ARG A 89 -1.30 -12.09 9.30
N PHE A 90 -2.35 -11.95 8.48
CA PHE A 90 -3.68 -12.48 8.79
C PHE A 90 -3.69 -14.02 8.71
N HIS A 91 -3.10 -14.56 7.64
CA HIS A 91 -2.98 -16.02 7.40
C HIS A 91 -1.55 -16.55 7.63
N ARG A 92 -0.54 -15.68 7.51
CA ARG A 92 0.89 -16.01 7.62
C ARG A 92 1.58 -15.12 8.67
N PRO A 93 1.38 -15.41 9.97
CA PRO A 93 1.85 -14.55 11.07
C PRO A 93 3.35 -14.25 11.05
N GLU A 94 4.14 -15.15 10.48
CA GLU A 94 5.60 -15.12 10.38
C GLU A 94 6.16 -14.22 9.27
N THR A 95 5.29 -13.58 8.47
CA THR A 95 5.76 -12.73 7.35
C THR A 95 6.62 -11.57 7.88
N GLY A 96 7.86 -11.47 7.39
CA GLY A 96 8.82 -10.43 7.76
C GLY A 96 8.50 -9.06 7.14
N LEU A 97 8.93 -7.98 7.79
CA LEU A 97 8.62 -6.60 7.37
C LEU A 97 9.25 -6.25 6.02
N ASP A 98 10.55 -6.54 5.85
CA ASP A 98 11.24 -6.27 4.57
C ASP A 98 10.68 -7.09 3.41
N ALA A 99 10.50 -8.40 3.59
CA ALA A 99 9.93 -9.26 2.56
C ALA A 99 8.51 -8.83 2.16
N PHE A 100 7.74 -8.29 3.10
CA PHE A 100 6.43 -7.75 2.80
C PHE A 100 6.52 -6.42 2.04
N LEU A 101 7.43 -5.52 2.42
CA LEU A 101 7.64 -4.27 1.70
C LEU A 101 8.10 -4.51 0.26
N ASP A 102 9.00 -5.48 0.04
CA ASP A 102 9.41 -5.92 -1.30
C ASP A 102 8.19 -6.39 -2.11
N ARG A 103 7.32 -7.18 -1.48
CA ARG A 103 6.07 -7.64 -2.11
C ARG A 103 5.12 -6.48 -2.46
N LEU A 104 5.03 -5.45 -1.63
CA LEU A 104 4.21 -4.28 -1.93
C LEU A 104 4.71 -3.52 -3.16
N VAL A 105 6.04 -3.43 -3.34
CA VAL A 105 6.64 -2.84 -4.55
C VAL A 105 6.27 -3.64 -5.79
N GLU A 106 6.41 -4.97 -5.76
CA GLU A 106 6.02 -5.84 -6.87
C GLU A 106 4.55 -5.66 -7.26
N LEU A 107 3.66 -5.61 -6.26
CA LEU A 107 2.23 -5.43 -6.48
C LEU A 107 1.89 -4.05 -7.03
N ALA A 108 2.56 -2.99 -6.54
CA ALA A 108 2.34 -1.64 -7.04
C ALA A 108 2.78 -1.49 -8.51
N ILE A 109 3.86 -2.16 -8.91
CA ILE A 109 4.29 -2.25 -10.31
C ILE A 109 3.20 -2.96 -11.16
N ALA A 110 2.66 -4.07 -10.66
CA ALA A 110 1.60 -4.82 -11.35
C ALA A 110 0.31 -3.99 -11.48
N ASP A 111 -0.15 -3.37 -10.40
CA ASP A 111 -1.32 -2.49 -10.35
C ASP A 111 -1.21 -1.37 -11.41
N ARG A 112 -0.02 -0.74 -11.51
CA ARG A 112 0.23 0.31 -12.53
C ARG A 112 0.16 -0.24 -13.96
N GLY A 113 0.71 -1.43 -14.18
CA GLY A 113 0.66 -2.11 -15.48
C GLY A 113 -0.78 -2.45 -15.91
N GLU A 114 -1.64 -2.85 -14.98
CA GLU A 114 -3.05 -3.14 -15.24
C GLU A 114 -3.84 -1.86 -15.54
N GLN A 115 -3.64 -0.79 -14.76
CA GLN A 115 -4.24 0.53 -15.02
C GLN A 115 -3.87 1.08 -16.42
N GLY A 116 -2.62 0.89 -16.86
CA GLY A 116 -2.18 1.30 -18.19
C GLY A 116 -2.77 0.47 -19.34
N ARG A 117 -3.20 -0.77 -19.07
CA ARG A 117 -3.84 -1.66 -20.05
C ARG A 117 -5.33 -1.39 -20.25
N PHE A 118 -6.01 -0.85 -19.23
CA PHE A 118 -7.38 -0.36 -19.37
C PHE A 118 -7.51 0.90 -20.24
N GLY A 119 -6.38 1.54 -20.59
CA GLY A 119 -6.30 2.61 -21.60
C GLY A 119 -5.86 2.16 -23.00
N GLY A 120 -5.85 0.85 -23.29
CA GLY A 120 -5.60 0.33 -24.65
C GLY A 120 -6.69 0.78 -25.63
N LEU A 121 -6.31 0.97 -26.92
CA LEU A 121 -7.16 1.46 -28.02
C LEU A 121 -8.66 1.18 -27.79
N MET A 122 -9.42 2.23 -27.48
CA MET A 122 -10.87 2.12 -27.50
C MET A 122 -11.29 1.67 -28.91
N PRO A 123 -12.22 0.71 -29.05
CA PRO A 123 -12.80 0.37 -30.33
C PRO A 123 -13.30 1.64 -31.04
N GLU A 124 -13.07 1.73 -32.35
CA GLU A 124 -13.54 2.84 -33.16
C GLU A 124 -15.07 2.98 -33.01
N GLY A 125 -15.52 4.05 -32.33
CA GLY A 125 -16.95 4.35 -32.13
C GLY A 125 -17.40 4.68 -30.71
N ASP A 126 -16.59 4.44 -29.67
CA ASP A 126 -16.99 4.63 -28.25
C ASP A 126 -16.27 5.82 -27.56
N ASP A 127 -15.98 6.91 -28.28
CA ASP A 127 -15.54 8.16 -27.66
C ASP A 127 -16.76 9.01 -27.21
N PRO A 128 -17.01 9.20 -25.89
CA PRO A 128 -18.12 10.03 -25.41
C PRO A 128 -17.90 11.55 -25.62
N TRP A 129 -16.77 11.96 -26.20
CA TRP A 129 -16.47 13.34 -26.58
C TRP A 129 -16.29 13.54 -28.10
N GLY A 130 -16.67 12.54 -28.90
CA GLY A 130 -16.83 12.69 -30.35
C GLY A 130 -18.05 13.54 -30.74
#